data_AF-N1W1H3-F1
#
_entry.id   AF-N1W1H3-F1
#
_cell.length_a   1.000
_cell.length_b   1.000
_cell.length_c   1.000
_cell.angle_alpha   90.00
_cell.angle_beta   90.00
_cell.angle_gamma   90.00
#
_symmetry.space_group_name_H-M   'P 1'
#
loop_
_entity.id
_entity.type
_entity.pdbx_description
1 polymer ?
#
loop_
_entity_poly.entity_id
_entity_poly.type
_entity_poly.pdbx_seq_one_letter_code
_entity_poly.pdbx_strand_id
1 'polypeptide(L)'
;MSVEKLLIHISLGKYKLSHVTNIAKTHHKTNLPRHKKLIYLSISQMKSLWQWREFNSMRQFLNQFQPFTIFFIDAVGAFFSLLIIFFILIPLESYLGMPAPILFKLAIIAGTLFIYSSTCAIRRPKQWKNFLLGVIFGNLTYCGVSIYFLVENWESLLTLGVLYFISEKLVILGLVGWEIKIYVSK
;
A
#
# COMPACT_ATOMS: atom_id res chain seq x y z
N MET A 1 -11.14 10.41 29.20
CA MET A 1 -10.82 8.97 29.02
C MET A 1 -11.39 8.22 30.21
N SER A 2 -12.49 7.48 30.03
CA SER A 2 -13.26 6.87 31.15
C SER A 2 -12.45 5.79 31.87
N VAL A 3 -12.55 5.73 33.20
CA VAL A 3 -11.86 4.78 34.10
C VAL A 3 -12.05 3.31 33.67
N GLU A 4 -13.18 2.98 33.04
CA GLU A 4 -13.45 1.66 32.47
C GLU A 4 -12.45 1.25 31.38
N LYS A 5 -12.01 2.18 30.52
CA LYS A 5 -11.00 1.88 29.49
C LYS A 5 -9.64 1.57 30.11
N LEU A 6 -9.31 2.19 31.25
CA LEU A 6 -8.08 1.92 31.99
C LEU A 6 -8.12 0.53 32.64
N LEU A 7 -9.26 0.16 33.23
CA LEU A 7 -9.46 -1.14 33.87
C LEU A 7 -9.43 -2.30 32.86
N ILE A 8 -10.03 -2.12 31.68
CA ILE A 8 -9.96 -3.11 30.59
C ILE A 8 -8.51 -3.29 30.11
N HIS A 9 -7.74 -2.20 30.00
CA HIS A 9 -6.33 -2.27 29.59
C HIS A 9 -5.45 -2.99 30.62
N ILE A 10 -5.68 -2.75 31.92
CA ILE A 10 -4.98 -3.42 33.02
C ILE A 10 -5.37 -4.91 33.08
N SER A 11 -6.65 -5.23 32.88
CA SER A 11 -7.15 -6.62 32.88
C SER A 11 -6.57 -7.44 31.72
N LEU A 12 -6.56 -6.88 30.51
CA LEU A 12 -5.95 -7.50 29.33
C LEU A 12 -4.43 -7.67 29.49
N GLY A 13 -3.75 -6.72 30.15
CA GLY A 13 -2.34 -6.83 30.51
C GLY A 13 -2.05 -8.03 31.42
N LYS A 14 -2.91 -8.26 32.43
CA LYS A 14 -2.80 -9.42 33.34
C LYS A 14 -3.07 -10.75 32.64
N TYR A 15 -4.07 -10.80 31.74
CA TYR A 15 -4.41 -12.01 30.97
C TYR A 15 -3.29 -12.40 29.99
N LYS A 16 -2.64 -11.41 29.37
CA LYS A 16 -1.51 -11.64 28.47
C LYS A 16 -0.27 -12.13 29.20
N LEU A 17 -0.02 -11.66 30.43
CA LEU A 17 1.06 -12.18 31.29
C LEU A 17 0.81 -13.63 31.73
N SER A 18 -0.43 -14.00 32.08
CA SER A 18 -0.75 -15.39 32.49
C SER A 18 -0.63 -16.38 31.34
N HIS A 19 -0.91 -15.96 30.10
CA HIS A 19 -0.77 -16.82 28.93
C HIS A 19 0.70 -17.03 28.52
N VAL A 20 1.56 -16.03 28.72
CA VAL A 20 3.01 -16.13 28.50
C VAL A 20 3.69 -17.03 29.54
N THR A 21 3.25 -16.98 30.81
CA THR A 21 3.77 -17.88 31.84
C THR A 21 3.38 -19.35 31.62
N ASN A 22 2.21 -19.61 31.00
CA ASN A 22 1.80 -20.97 30.60
C ASN A 22 2.60 -21.54 29.41
N ILE A 23 2.99 -20.71 28.45
CA ILE A 23 3.87 -21.12 27.34
C ILE A 23 5.31 -21.38 27.85
N ALA A 24 5.77 -20.60 28.83
CA ALA A 24 7.05 -20.85 29.50
C ALA A 24 7.07 -22.17 30.30
N LYS A 25 5.90 -22.62 30.81
CA LYS A 25 5.76 -23.92 31.49
C LYS A 25 5.75 -25.11 30.51
N THR A 26 5.20 -24.97 29.31
CA THR A 26 5.20 -26.04 28.30
C THR A 26 6.57 -26.24 27.64
N HIS A 27 7.43 -25.22 27.61
CA HIS A 27 8.83 -25.34 27.19
C HIS A 27 9.81 -25.77 28.31
N HIS A 28 9.32 -26.10 29.50
CA HIS A 28 10.15 -26.58 30.61
C HIS A 28 10.75 -27.99 30.38
N LYS A 29 10.54 -28.59 29.19
CA LYS A 29 11.15 -29.87 28.78
C LYS A 29 12.53 -29.76 28.13
N THR A 30 13.08 -28.57 27.90
CA THR A 30 14.42 -28.40 27.32
C THR A 30 15.42 -27.90 28.36
N ASN A 31 16.43 -28.72 28.67
CA ASN A 31 17.56 -28.44 29.57
C ASN A 31 18.51 -27.37 28.99
N LEU A 32 18.05 -26.13 28.80
CA LEU A 32 18.93 -25.02 28.43
C LEU A 32 19.58 -24.40 29.69
N PRO A 33 20.91 -24.15 29.68
CA PRO A 33 21.61 -23.52 30.79
C PRO A 33 21.08 -22.10 31.09
N ARG A 34 21.08 -21.71 32.38
CA ARG A 34 20.39 -20.54 32.95
C ARG A 34 20.64 -19.21 32.21
N HIS A 35 21.87 -19.00 31.71
CA HIS A 35 22.24 -17.81 30.95
C HIS A 35 21.55 -17.73 29.57
N LYS A 36 21.40 -18.85 28.86
CA LYS A 36 20.70 -18.89 27.56
C LYS A 36 19.21 -18.64 27.69
N LYS A 37 18.60 -19.08 28.80
CA LYS A 37 17.17 -18.85 29.09
C LYS A 37 16.86 -17.35 29.31
N LEU A 38 17.74 -16.64 30.02
CA LEU A 38 17.62 -15.19 30.23
C LEU A 38 17.77 -14.41 28.93
N ILE A 39 18.74 -14.78 28.08
CA ILE A 39 18.95 -14.18 26.75
C ILE A 39 17.74 -14.44 25.85
N TYR A 40 17.22 -15.66 25.83
CA TYR A 40 16.05 -16.00 25.03
C TYR A 40 14.79 -15.24 25.47
N LEU A 41 14.56 -15.11 26.78
CA LEU A 41 13.43 -14.36 27.33
C LEU A 41 13.55 -12.86 27.03
N SER A 42 14.74 -12.28 27.14
CA SER A 42 14.97 -10.86 26.82
C SER A 42 14.85 -10.57 25.33
N ILE A 43 15.37 -11.44 24.46
CA ILE A 43 15.18 -11.36 23.00
C ILE A 43 13.70 -11.52 22.62
N SER A 44 12.99 -12.48 23.23
CA SER A 44 11.56 -12.68 23.00
C SER A 44 10.74 -11.46 23.43
N GLN A 45 11.05 -10.86 24.58
CA GLN A 45 10.40 -9.66 25.08
C GLN A 45 10.70 -8.45 24.17
N MET A 46 11.96 -8.26 23.77
CA MET A 46 12.36 -7.20 22.84
C MET A 46 11.69 -7.36 21.46
N LYS A 47 11.63 -8.57 20.90
CA LYS A 47 10.90 -8.83 19.65
C LYS A 47 9.42 -8.46 19.79
N SER A 48 8.78 -8.86 20.90
CA SER A 48 7.38 -8.55 21.15
C SER A 48 7.12 -7.06 21.35
N LEU A 49 8.07 -6.30 21.89
CA LEU A 49 7.97 -4.86 22.16
C LEU A 49 8.29 -4.02 20.92
N TRP A 50 9.29 -4.42 20.13
CA TRP A 50 9.69 -3.75 18.89
C TRP A 50 8.63 -3.93 17.78
N GLN A 51 7.97 -5.09 17.73
CA GLN A 51 6.93 -5.38 16.73
C GLN A 51 5.56 -4.74 17.05
N TRP A 52 5.35 -4.18 18.25
CA TRP A 52 4.00 -3.81 18.72
C TRP A 52 3.66 -2.32 18.78
N ARG A 53 4.63 -1.41 19.02
CA ARG A 53 4.26 -0.02 19.37
C ARG A 53 4.07 0.89 18.15
N GLU A 54 4.95 0.82 17.17
CA GLU A 54 4.86 1.65 15.95
C GLU A 54 3.93 1.04 14.90
N PHE A 55 3.93 -0.30 14.80
CA PHE A 55 3.13 -1.02 13.82
C PHE A 55 1.62 -0.90 14.07
N ASN A 56 1.19 -0.85 15.34
CA ASN A 56 -0.21 -0.74 15.69
C ASN A 56 -0.79 0.65 15.47
N SER A 57 0.01 1.71 15.62
CA SER A 57 -0.41 3.08 15.31
C SER A 57 -0.66 3.26 13.82
N MET A 58 0.26 2.75 12.97
CA MET A 58 0.08 2.69 11.52
C MET A 58 -1.15 1.85 11.12
N ARG A 59 -1.37 0.71 11.79
CA ARG A 59 -2.53 -0.15 11.52
C ARG A 59 -3.86 0.49 11.92
N GLN A 60 -3.88 1.24 13.02
CA GLN A 60 -5.07 1.99 13.43
C GLN A 60 -5.42 3.10 12.45
N PHE A 61 -4.43 3.85 11.94
CA PHE A 61 -4.65 4.87 10.89
C PHE A 61 -5.22 4.26 9.61
N LEU A 62 -4.67 3.12 9.17
CA LEU A 62 -5.13 2.40 7.98
C LEU A 62 -6.53 1.81 8.13
N ASN A 63 -6.92 1.39 9.33
CA ASN A 63 -8.26 0.85 9.59
C ASN A 63 -9.37 1.90 9.56
N GLN A 64 -9.04 3.20 9.63
CA GLN A 64 -10.04 4.28 9.57
C GLN A 64 -10.57 4.49 8.15
N PHE A 65 -9.82 4.08 7.13
CA PHE A 65 -10.24 4.23 5.74
C PHE A 65 -11.35 3.23 5.40
N GLN A 66 -12.48 3.79 4.99
CA GLN A 66 -13.57 3.01 4.40
C GLN A 66 -13.10 2.46 3.05
N PRO A 67 -13.53 1.26 2.63
CA PRO A 67 -13.16 0.68 1.34
C PRO A 67 -13.37 1.64 0.16
N PHE A 68 -14.40 2.48 0.25
CA PHE A 68 -14.79 3.45 -0.78
C PHE A 68 -13.84 4.64 -0.91
N THR A 69 -13.15 5.00 0.19
CA THR A 69 -12.16 6.09 0.15
C THR A 69 -10.95 5.70 -0.71
N ILE A 70 -10.62 4.41 -0.77
CA ILE A 70 -9.50 3.90 -1.57
C ILE A 70 -9.79 4.08 -3.06
N PHE A 71 -10.97 3.63 -3.52
CA PHE A 71 -11.40 3.83 -4.91
C PHE A 71 -11.47 5.30 -5.31
N PHE A 72 -11.86 6.18 -4.38
CA PHE A 72 -11.88 7.61 -4.62
C PHE A 72 -10.47 8.18 -4.78
N ILE A 73 -9.53 7.79 -3.90
CA ILE A 73 -8.12 8.21 -3.99
C ILE A 73 -7.49 7.74 -5.30
N ASP A 74 -7.72 6.48 -5.68
CA ASP A 74 -7.23 5.93 -6.96
C ASP A 74 -7.83 6.68 -8.16
N ALA A 75 -9.15 6.93 -8.17
CA ALA A 75 -9.80 7.70 -9.21
C ALA A 75 -9.21 9.12 -9.34
N VAL A 76 -8.96 9.80 -8.21
CA VAL A 76 -8.30 11.11 -8.22
C VAL A 76 -6.88 11.01 -8.80
N GLY A 77 -6.12 9.99 -8.42
CA GLY A 77 -4.79 9.72 -8.97
C GLY A 77 -4.81 9.52 -10.50
N ALA A 78 -5.69 8.64 -11.00
CA ALA A 78 -5.85 8.38 -12.42
C ALA A 78 -6.31 9.62 -13.20
N PHE A 79 -7.17 10.45 -12.61
CA PHE A 79 -7.57 11.73 -13.19
C PHE A 79 -6.40 12.71 -13.28
N PHE A 80 -5.56 12.81 -12.26
CA PHE A 80 -4.35 13.62 -12.33
C PHE A 80 -3.37 13.12 -13.38
N SER A 81 -3.17 11.80 -13.51
CA SER A 81 -2.38 11.23 -14.60
C SER A 81 -2.94 11.65 -15.97
N LEU A 82 -4.26 11.58 -16.18
CA LEU A 82 -4.89 12.07 -17.40
C LEU A 82 -4.62 13.55 -17.66
N LEU A 83 -4.82 14.40 -16.65
CA LEU A 83 -4.59 15.83 -16.78
C LEU A 83 -3.13 16.13 -17.14
N ILE A 84 -2.19 15.48 -16.47
CA ILE A 84 -0.77 15.67 -16.75
C ILE A 84 -0.45 15.19 -18.17
N ILE A 85 -0.99 14.04 -18.60
CA ILE A 85 -0.75 13.55 -19.96
C ILE A 85 -1.27 14.56 -21.01
N PHE A 86 -2.52 15.00 -20.89
CA PHE A 86 -3.15 15.87 -21.89
C PHE A 86 -2.65 17.31 -21.88
N PHE A 87 -2.46 17.89 -20.69
CA PHE A 87 -2.13 19.31 -20.57
C PHE A 87 -0.62 19.58 -20.45
N ILE A 88 0.18 18.57 -20.09
CA ILE A 88 1.63 18.75 -19.90
C ILE A 88 2.40 17.87 -20.88
N LEU A 89 2.23 16.55 -20.86
CA LEU A 89 3.14 15.68 -21.63
C LEU A 89 2.97 15.82 -23.14
N ILE A 90 1.74 15.83 -23.65
CA ILE A 90 1.50 15.95 -25.09
C ILE A 90 2.00 17.30 -25.63
N PRO A 91 1.65 18.46 -25.03
CA PRO A 91 2.17 19.75 -25.52
C PRO A 91 3.69 19.91 -25.37
N LEU A 92 4.31 19.25 -24.40
CA LEU A 92 5.76 19.29 -24.18
C LEU A 92 6.49 18.06 -24.76
N GLU A 93 5.92 17.38 -25.76
CA GLU A 93 6.54 16.22 -26.42
C GLU A 93 8.00 16.48 -26.83
N SER A 94 8.29 17.64 -27.43
CA SER A 94 9.64 18.03 -27.87
C SER A 94 10.66 18.17 -26.73
N TYR A 95 10.21 18.40 -25.50
CA TYR A 95 11.05 18.54 -24.30
C TYR A 95 11.11 17.26 -23.46
N LEU A 96 10.21 16.32 -23.69
CA LEU A 96 10.13 15.05 -22.95
C LEU A 96 10.67 13.87 -23.77
N GLY A 97 10.52 13.92 -25.10
CA GLY A 97 11.03 12.91 -26.02
C GLY A 97 10.17 11.67 -26.17
N MET A 98 8.99 11.62 -25.54
CA MET A 98 8.03 10.53 -25.71
C MET A 98 6.99 10.90 -26.78
N PRO A 99 6.84 10.07 -27.85
CA PRO A 99 5.90 10.35 -28.92
C PRO A 99 4.45 10.54 -28.45
N ALA A 100 3.76 11.57 -28.94
CA ALA A 100 2.36 11.83 -28.60
C ALA A 100 1.42 10.62 -28.80
N PRO A 101 1.54 9.81 -29.89
CA PRO A 101 0.70 8.63 -30.06
C PRO A 101 0.81 7.62 -28.91
N ILE A 102 1.97 7.53 -28.26
CA ILE A 102 2.19 6.66 -27.09
C ILE A 102 1.51 7.26 -25.86
N LEU A 103 1.65 8.58 -25.67
CA LEU A 103 0.98 9.31 -24.60
C LEU A 103 -0.55 9.16 -24.67
N PHE A 104 -1.14 9.20 -25.88
CA PHE A 104 -2.57 8.93 -26.07
C PHE A 104 -2.95 7.50 -25.67
N LYS A 105 -2.13 6.49 -25.99
CA LYS A 105 -2.37 5.10 -25.54
C LYS A 105 -2.38 5.00 -24.02
N LEU A 106 -1.40 5.64 -23.35
CA LEU A 106 -1.35 5.69 -21.89
C LEU A 106 -2.55 6.44 -21.29
N ALA A 107 -2.97 7.54 -21.91
CA ALA A 107 -4.17 8.26 -21.50
C ALA A 107 -5.44 7.40 -21.59
N ILE A 108 -5.59 6.59 -22.63
CA ILE A 108 -6.75 5.68 -22.75
C ILE A 108 -6.78 4.67 -21.59
N ILE A 109 -5.63 4.10 -21.22
CA ILE A 109 -5.54 3.19 -20.07
C ILE A 109 -5.86 3.92 -18.77
N ALA A 110 -5.23 5.07 -18.52
CA ALA A 110 -5.48 5.89 -17.33
C ALA A 110 -6.96 6.32 -17.23
N GLY A 111 -7.60 6.67 -18.35
CA GLY A 111 -9.01 7.01 -18.38
C GLY A 111 -9.93 5.82 -18.12
N THR A 112 -9.55 4.63 -18.59
CA THR A 112 -10.28 3.40 -18.26
C THR A 112 -10.22 3.12 -16.76
N LEU A 113 -9.04 3.27 -16.14
CA LEU A 113 -8.86 3.11 -14.69
C LEU A 113 -9.65 4.17 -13.91
N PHE A 114 -9.60 5.43 -14.34
CA PHE A 114 -10.39 6.52 -13.75
C PHE A 114 -11.89 6.20 -13.74
N ILE A 115 -12.45 5.77 -14.87
CA ILE A 115 -13.87 5.42 -14.98
C ILE A 115 -14.21 4.23 -14.09
N TYR A 116 -13.36 3.19 -14.11
CA TYR A 116 -13.54 1.99 -13.30
C TYR A 116 -13.56 2.32 -11.80
N SER A 117 -12.55 3.05 -11.31
CA SER A 117 -12.42 3.41 -9.90
C SER A 117 -13.48 4.40 -9.44
N SER A 118 -13.84 5.38 -10.28
CA SER A 118 -14.96 6.30 -10.01
C SER A 118 -16.28 5.55 -9.89
N THR A 119 -16.52 4.59 -10.78
CA THR A 119 -17.73 3.75 -10.75
C THR A 119 -17.79 2.93 -9.45
N CYS A 120 -16.67 2.36 -9.01
CA CYS A 120 -16.58 1.62 -7.76
C CYS A 120 -16.81 2.51 -6.54
N ALA A 121 -16.24 3.73 -6.54
CA ALA A 121 -16.41 4.71 -5.47
C ALA A 121 -17.88 5.15 -5.31
N ILE A 122 -18.60 5.37 -6.42
CA ILE A 122 -20.00 5.80 -6.43
C ILE A 122 -20.94 4.64 -6.09
N ARG A 123 -20.78 3.49 -6.74
CA ARG A 123 -21.71 2.34 -6.58
C ARG A 123 -21.54 1.60 -5.28
N ARG A 124 -20.40 1.74 -4.60
CA ARG A 124 -20.11 1.12 -3.30
C ARG A 124 -20.43 -0.39 -3.27
N PRO A 125 -19.78 -1.20 -4.13
CA PRO A 125 -20.13 -2.60 -4.29
C PRO A 125 -19.95 -3.39 -2.99
N LYS A 126 -20.88 -4.32 -2.70
CA LYS A 126 -20.79 -5.22 -1.54
C LYS A 126 -19.51 -6.08 -1.57
N GLN A 127 -19.10 -6.53 -2.76
CA GLN A 127 -17.89 -7.32 -2.98
C GLN A 127 -16.64 -6.45 -3.27
N TRP A 128 -16.48 -5.35 -2.53
CA TRP A 128 -15.44 -4.34 -2.79
C TRP A 128 -14.02 -4.91 -2.94
N LYS A 129 -13.66 -6.02 -2.28
CA LYS A 129 -12.33 -6.63 -2.41
C LYS A 129 -12.02 -7.10 -3.83
N ASN A 130 -13.00 -7.71 -4.51
CA ASN A 130 -12.81 -8.16 -5.89
C ASN A 130 -12.61 -6.97 -6.83
N PHE A 131 -13.33 -5.88 -6.58
CA PHE A 131 -13.15 -4.64 -7.33
C PHE A 131 -11.79 -3.99 -7.07
N LEU A 132 -11.31 -4.01 -5.81
CA LEU A 132 -10.00 -3.50 -5.44
C LEU A 132 -8.88 -4.32 -6.09
N LEU A 133 -9.05 -5.64 -6.21
CA LEU A 133 -8.12 -6.49 -6.94
C LEU A 133 -8.04 -6.06 -8.42
N GLY A 134 -9.16 -5.68 -9.03
CA GLY A 134 -9.18 -5.09 -10.36
C GLY A 134 -8.40 -3.79 -10.48
N VAL A 135 -8.48 -2.90 -9.48
CA VAL A 135 -7.68 -1.66 -9.42
C VAL A 135 -6.19 -1.99 -9.35
N ILE A 136 -5.79 -2.88 -8.44
CA ILE A 136 -4.40 -3.33 -8.27
C ILE A 136 -3.85 -3.86 -9.60
N PHE A 137 -4.57 -4.77 -10.24
CA PHE A 137 -4.15 -5.33 -11.54
C PHE A 137 -4.10 -4.26 -12.64
N GLY A 138 -5.07 -3.35 -12.66
CA GLY A 138 -5.12 -2.25 -13.60
C GLY A 138 -3.90 -1.34 -13.49
N ASN A 139 -3.57 -0.88 -12.27
CA ASN A 139 -2.42 -0.03 -12.01
C ASN A 139 -1.08 -0.74 -12.30
N LEU A 140 -0.95 -2.03 -11.94
CA LEU A 140 0.22 -2.83 -12.29
C LEU A 140 0.37 -2.98 -13.81
N THR A 141 -0.72 -3.20 -14.52
CA THR A 141 -0.73 -3.29 -15.99
C THR A 141 -0.33 -1.96 -16.61
N TYR A 142 -0.88 -0.83 -16.14
CA TYR A 142 -0.49 0.51 -16.59
C TYR A 142 1.00 0.76 -16.37
N CYS A 143 1.52 0.43 -15.18
CA CYS A 143 2.95 0.54 -14.89
C CYS A 143 3.79 -0.31 -15.86
N GLY A 144 3.40 -1.58 -16.09
CA GLY A 144 4.09 -2.47 -17.02
C GLY A 144 4.11 -1.95 -18.45
N VAL A 145 2.96 -1.52 -18.97
CA VAL A 145 2.84 -0.94 -20.32
C VAL A 145 3.65 0.35 -20.46
N SER A 146 3.62 1.21 -19.44
CA SER A 146 4.39 2.45 -19.44
C SER A 146 5.90 2.21 -19.38
N ILE A 147 6.36 1.23 -18.59
CA ILE A 147 7.77 0.82 -18.57
C ILE A 147 8.18 0.23 -19.92
N TYR A 148 7.33 -0.59 -20.53
CA TYR A 148 7.56 -1.11 -21.88
C TYR A 148 7.80 0.02 -22.88
N PHE A 149 6.93 1.04 -22.92
CA PHE A 149 7.12 2.18 -23.82
C PHE A 149 8.35 3.01 -23.49
N LEU A 150 8.72 3.10 -22.21
CA LEU A 150 9.93 3.79 -21.77
C LEU A 150 11.21 3.09 -22.28
N VAL A 151 11.23 1.75 -22.28
CA VAL A 151 12.34 0.97 -22.83
C VAL A 151 12.37 1.04 -24.36
N GLU A 152 11.21 0.93 -25.02
CA GLU A 152 11.09 1.00 -26.48
C GLU A 152 11.54 2.36 -27.04
N ASN A 153 11.32 3.46 -26.30
CA ASN A 153 11.63 4.83 -26.74
C ASN A 153 12.84 5.42 -26.00
N TRP A 154 13.72 4.56 -25.47
CA TRP A 154 14.83 5.00 -24.62
C TRP A 154 15.76 6.01 -25.30
N GLU A 155 16.02 5.84 -26.61
CA GLU A 155 16.91 6.73 -27.36
C GLU A 155 16.31 8.11 -27.64
N SER A 156 14.97 8.22 -27.72
CA SER A 156 14.29 9.50 -27.96
C SER A 156 13.98 10.25 -26.67
N LEU A 157 13.95 9.56 -25.54
CA LEU A 157 13.57 10.09 -24.24
C LEU A 157 14.61 11.08 -23.69
N LEU A 158 14.12 12.25 -23.30
CA LEU A 158 14.93 13.28 -22.64
C LEU A 158 14.94 13.07 -21.13
N THR A 159 15.93 13.62 -20.44
CA THR A 159 16.09 13.51 -18.98
C THR A 159 14.82 13.90 -18.21
N LEU A 160 14.11 14.93 -18.66
CA LEU A 160 12.84 15.36 -18.06
C LEU A 160 11.73 14.31 -18.23
N GLY A 161 11.65 13.68 -19.41
CA GLY A 161 10.71 12.59 -19.68
C GLY A 161 10.97 11.39 -18.78
N VAL A 162 12.23 10.96 -18.70
CA VAL A 162 12.63 9.84 -17.82
C VAL A 162 12.28 10.16 -16.35
N LEU A 163 12.64 11.34 -15.88
CA LEU A 163 12.35 11.76 -14.49
C LEU A 163 10.85 11.73 -14.20
N TYR A 164 10.03 12.22 -15.13
CA TYR A 164 8.57 12.18 -14.99
C TYR A 164 8.05 10.76 -14.89
N PHE A 165 8.37 9.88 -15.84
CA PHE A 165 7.83 8.52 -15.87
C PHE A 165 8.28 7.68 -14.67
N ILE A 166 9.53 7.83 -14.23
CA ILE A 166 10.02 7.16 -13.02
C ILE A 166 9.27 7.67 -11.78
N SER A 167 9.09 8.98 -11.66
CA SER A 167 8.33 9.58 -10.55
C SER A 167 6.88 9.08 -10.53
N GLU A 168 6.24 9.00 -11.70
CA GLU A 168 4.89 8.44 -11.83
C GLU A 168 4.84 6.97 -11.38
N LYS A 169 5.81 6.12 -11.80
CA LYS A 169 5.85 4.72 -11.36
C LYS A 169 6.02 4.59 -9.85
N LEU A 170 6.87 5.42 -9.24
CA LEU A 170 7.06 5.39 -7.78
C LEU A 170 5.76 5.71 -7.03
N VAL A 171 5.02 6.74 -7.48
CA VAL A 171 3.74 7.12 -6.89
C VAL A 171 2.72 5.99 -7.04
N ILE A 172 2.55 5.44 -8.25
CA ILE A 172 1.55 4.39 -8.52
C ILE A 172 1.90 3.09 -7.80
N LEU A 173 3.17 2.65 -7.81
CA LEU A 173 3.59 1.45 -7.08
C LEU A 173 3.45 1.62 -5.57
N GLY A 174 3.69 2.83 -5.05
CA GLY A 174 3.40 3.16 -3.65
C GLY A 174 1.93 3.01 -3.30
N LEU A 175 1.04 3.51 -4.17
CA LEU A 175 -0.41 3.36 -4.04
C LEU A 175 -0.84 1.89 -4.09
N VAL A 176 -0.34 1.13 -5.07
CA VAL A 176 -0.61 -0.31 -5.20
C VAL A 176 -0.16 -1.09 -3.96
N GLY A 177 1.02 -0.77 -3.41
CA GLY A 177 1.49 -1.38 -2.17
C GLY A 177 0.55 -1.12 -0.99
N TRP A 178 -0.04 0.08 -0.93
CA TRP A 178 -1.05 0.43 0.06
C TRP A 178 -2.37 -0.34 -0.16
N GLU A 179 -2.83 -0.46 -1.40
CA GLU A 179 -4.03 -1.22 -1.78
C GLU A 179 -3.92 -2.71 -1.45
N ILE A 180 -2.78 -3.34 -1.79
CA ILE A 180 -2.49 -4.75 -1.46
C ILE A 180 -2.53 -4.95 0.05
N LYS A 181 -1.94 -4.04 0.83
CA LYS A 181 -1.98 -4.12 2.29
C LYS A 181 -3.40 -4.09 2.83
N ILE A 182 -4.28 -3.28 2.26
CA ILE A 182 -5.69 -3.23 2.66
C ILE A 182 -6.44 -4.50 2.24
N TYR A 183 -6.20 -4.98 1.02
CA TYR A 183 -6.78 -6.21 0.50
C TYR A 183 -6.47 -7.43 1.39
N VAL A 184 -5.23 -7.53 1.89
CA VAL A 184 -4.81 -8.64 2.77
C VAL A 184 -5.28 -8.45 4.21
N SER A 185 -5.41 -7.21 4.71
CA SER A 185 -5.68 -6.94 6.13
C SER A 185 -7.16 -6.94 6.52
N LYS A 186 -8.09 -6.80 5.58
CA LYS A 186 -9.54 -6.86 5.80
C LYS A 186 -10.09 -8.06 5.07
#